data_AF-A0A4Y3ING7-F1
#
_entry.id   AF-A0A4Y3ING7-F1
#
_cell.length_a   1.000
_cell.length_b   1.000
_cell.length_c   1.000
_cell.angle_alpha   90.00
_cell.angle_beta   90.00
_cell.angle_gamma   90.00
#
_symmetry.space_group_name_H-M   'P 1'
#
loop_
_entity.id
_entity.type
_entity.pdbx_description
1 polymer ?
#
loop_
_entity_poly.entity_id
_entity_poly.type
_entity_poly.pdbx_seq_one_letter_code
_entity_poly.pdbx_strand_id
1 'polypeptide(L)'
;MTNTVTILITLSDLRQIQGLPVVLLPAYTPNGKQPESECAILTNCANSMNKSLLSINEAKKSLWFTHNGFHEEWRLSAVVVEINPSDLSFKVYGLLALNHVQSPRY
;
A
#
# COMPACT_ATOMS: atom_id res chain seq x y z
N MET A 1 -26.17 -9.89 -13.25
CA MET A 1 -24.89 -10.18 -13.93
C MET A 1 -23.82 -10.22 -12.86
N THR A 2 -23.06 -11.30 -12.76
CA THR A 2 -21.99 -11.44 -11.77
C THR A 2 -20.81 -10.60 -12.26
N ASN A 3 -20.48 -9.52 -11.56
CA ASN A 3 -19.28 -8.73 -11.85
C ASN A 3 -18.06 -9.53 -11.39
N THR A 4 -17.51 -10.34 -12.28
CA THR A 4 -16.26 -11.06 -12.01
C THR A 4 -15.12 -10.06 -11.97
N VAL A 5 -14.59 -9.78 -10.80
CA VAL A 5 -13.42 -8.92 -10.62
C VAL A 5 -12.17 -9.79 -10.69
N THR A 6 -11.26 -9.50 -11.63
CA THR A 6 -9.95 -10.17 -11.68
C THR A 6 -8.99 -9.43 -10.77
N ILE A 7 -8.41 -10.14 -9.81
CA ILE A 7 -7.41 -9.62 -8.87
C ILE A 7 -6.05 -10.20 -9.25
N LEU A 8 -5.13 -9.35 -9.70
CA LEU A 8 -3.73 -9.73 -9.89
C LEU A 8 -2.92 -9.26 -8.69
N ILE A 9 -2.19 -10.18 -8.06
CA ILE A 9 -1.28 -9.90 -6.96
C ILE A 9 0.14 -10.05 -7.49
N THR A 10 0.81 -8.93 -7.73
CA THR A 10 2.19 -8.92 -8.25
C THR A 10 3.15 -8.47 -7.14
N LEU A 11 4.21 -9.27 -6.96
CA LEU A 11 5.26 -9.15 -5.93
C LEU A 11 4.77 -9.16 -4.47
N SER A 12 4.77 -10.32 -3.81
CA SER A 12 5.72 -10.67 -2.73
C SER A 12 5.26 -11.90 -1.94
N ASP A 13 6.18 -12.42 -1.14
CA ASP A 13 6.01 -13.53 -0.23
C ASP A 13 4.96 -13.23 0.86
N LEU A 14 3.72 -13.68 0.65
CA LEU A 14 2.62 -13.53 1.60
C LEU A 14 2.90 -14.14 2.99
N ARG A 15 3.97 -14.94 3.16
CA ARG A 15 4.41 -15.38 4.50
C ARG A 15 4.89 -14.22 5.35
N GLN A 16 5.35 -13.12 4.73
CA GLN A 16 5.81 -11.92 5.44
C GLN A 16 4.70 -11.16 6.15
N ILE A 17 3.43 -11.40 5.81
CA ILE A 17 2.27 -10.72 6.42
C ILE A 17 1.53 -11.57 7.46
N GLN A 18 1.96 -12.82 7.68
CA GLN A 18 1.25 -13.72 8.58
C GLN A 18 1.29 -13.19 10.03
N GLY A 19 0.12 -12.89 10.59
CA GLY A 19 -0.03 -12.36 11.95
C GLY A 19 0.24 -10.87 12.09
N LEU A 20 0.53 -10.15 11.00
CA LEU A 20 0.73 -8.70 11.02
C LEU A 20 -0.58 -7.97 10.66
N PRO A 21 -0.84 -6.79 11.27
CA PRO A 21 -1.88 -5.89 10.78
C PRO A 21 -1.60 -5.49 9.33
N VAL A 22 -2.61 -5.61 8.47
CA VAL A 22 -2.52 -5.23 7.05
C VAL A 22 -3.58 -4.20 6.67
N VAL A 23 -3.26 -3.38 5.68
CA VAL A 23 -4.19 -2.42 5.09
C VAL A 23 -4.05 -2.43 3.57
N LEU A 24 -5.17 -2.41 2.87
CA LEU A 24 -5.24 -2.23 1.43
C LEU A 24 -5.54 -0.76 1.14
N LEU A 25 -4.63 -0.07 0.46
CA LEU A 25 -4.77 1.36 0.16
C LEU A 25 -4.80 1.58 -1.35
N PRO A 26 -5.62 2.54 -1.83
CA PRO A 26 -5.59 2.93 -3.23
C PRO A 26 -4.21 3.51 -3.57
N ALA A 27 -3.63 3.03 -4.67
CA ALA A 27 -2.36 3.49 -5.20
C ALA A 27 -2.54 4.43 -6.42
N TYR A 28 -3.77 4.81 -6.71
CA TYR A 28 -4.11 5.80 -7.73
C TYR A 28 -4.25 7.20 -7.10
N THR A 29 -4.02 8.24 -7.89
CA THR A 29 -4.20 9.64 -7.44
C THR A 29 -5.68 9.95 -7.16
N PRO A 30 -6.01 11.01 -6.40
CA PRO A 30 -7.41 11.41 -6.17
C PRO A 30 -8.25 11.60 -7.44
N ASN A 31 -7.59 11.94 -8.56
CA ASN A 31 -8.23 12.10 -9.88
C ASN A 31 -8.32 10.79 -10.68
N GLY A 32 -8.04 9.64 -10.06
CA GLY A 32 -8.12 8.32 -10.68
C GLY A 32 -6.96 7.95 -11.61
N LYS A 33 -5.91 8.78 -11.72
CA LYS A 33 -4.72 8.41 -12.51
C LYS A 33 -3.96 7.26 -11.85
N GLN A 34 -3.62 6.27 -12.66
CA GLN A 34 -2.88 5.08 -12.24
C GLN A 34 -1.41 5.41 -11.95
N PRO A 35 -0.75 4.69 -11.02
CA PRO A 35 0.65 4.91 -10.73
C PRO A 35 1.55 4.44 -11.88
N GLU A 36 2.58 5.22 -12.19
CA GLU A 36 3.53 4.92 -13.28
C GLU A 36 4.82 4.23 -12.77
N SER A 37 5.00 4.14 -11.45
CA SER A 37 6.18 3.57 -10.81
C SER A 37 5.88 3.03 -9.42
N GLU A 38 6.79 2.22 -8.88
CA GLU A 38 6.69 1.73 -7.49
C GLU A 38 6.74 2.88 -6.47
N CYS A 39 7.55 3.91 -6.72
CA CYS A 39 7.58 5.13 -5.90
C CYS A 39 6.22 5.85 -5.93
N ALA A 40 5.56 5.91 -7.08
CA ALA A 40 4.20 6.45 -7.19
C ALA A 40 3.18 5.64 -6.38
N ILE A 41 3.29 4.31 -6.38
CA ILE A 41 2.45 3.42 -5.55
C ILE A 41 2.63 3.76 -4.07
N LEU A 42 3.87 3.79 -3.58
CA LEU A 42 4.20 4.10 -2.19
C LEU A 42 3.69 5.49 -1.78
N THR A 43 3.90 6.49 -2.64
CA THR A 43 3.47 7.88 -2.40
C THR A 43 1.95 8.00 -2.34
N ASN A 44 1.24 7.38 -3.28
CA ASN A 44 -0.23 7.42 -3.31
C ASN A 44 -0.84 6.66 -2.13
N CYS A 45 -0.25 5.53 -1.74
CA CYS A 45 -0.64 4.81 -0.53
C CYS A 45 -0.40 5.67 0.72
N ALA A 46 0.74 6.38 0.81
CA ALA A 46 1.03 7.27 1.92
C ALA A 46 -0.02 8.38 2.07
N ASN A 47 -0.39 9.01 0.96
CA ASN A 47 -1.42 10.06 0.94
C ASN A 47 -2.81 9.55 1.33
N SER A 48 -3.08 8.27 1.09
CA SER A 48 -4.35 7.62 1.46
C SER A 48 -4.38 7.17 2.92
N MET A 49 -3.22 7.11 3.57
CA MET A 49 -3.12 6.76 4.97
C MET A 49 -3.42 8.01 5.82
N ASN A 50 -4.38 7.91 6.75
CA ASN A 50 -4.70 9.01 7.67
C ASN A 50 -3.66 9.11 8.82
N LYS A 51 -2.38 9.24 8.45
CA LYS A 51 -1.22 9.30 9.34
C LYS A 51 -0.19 10.30 8.80
N SER A 52 0.58 10.93 9.69
CA SER A 52 1.62 11.87 9.26
C SER A 52 2.83 11.11 8.71
N LEU A 53 3.14 11.30 7.43
CA LEU A 53 4.30 10.67 6.80
C LEU A 53 5.60 11.28 7.32
N LEU A 54 6.54 10.43 7.75
CA LEU A 54 7.90 10.80 8.15
C LEU A 54 8.89 10.65 6.99
N SER A 55 8.87 9.49 6.34
CA SER A 55 9.79 9.19 5.24
C SER A 55 9.29 8.02 4.38
N ILE A 56 9.79 7.97 3.15
CA ILE A 56 9.60 6.87 2.20
C ILE A 56 10.94 6.19 2.01
N ASN A 57 11.01 4.87 2.22
CA ASN A 57 12.19 4.05 1.97
C ASN A 57 11.93 3.15 0.76
N GLU A 58 12.31 3.63 -0.43
CA GLU A 58 12.10 2.91 -1.68
C GLU A 58 12.85 1.58 -1.73
N ALA A 59 14.08 1.53 -1.23
CA ALA A 59 14.89 0.31 -1.23
C ALA A 59 14.26 -0.84 -0.41
N LYS A 60 13.62 -0.50 0.71
CA LYS A 60 12.88 -1.47 1.55
C LYS A 60 11.41 -1.61 1.18
N LYS A 61 10.92 -0.77 0.27
CA LYS A 61 9.50 -0.61 -0.07
C LYS A 61 8.64 -0.34 1.15
N SER A 62 9.10 0.56 2.03
CA SER A 62 8.41 0.87 3.28
C SER A 62 8.13 2.36 3.46
N LEU A 63 7.09 2.65 4.22
CA LEU A 63 6.61 3.98 4.60
C LEU A 63 6.72 4.12 6.11
N TRP A 64 7.31 5.20 6.58
CA TRP A 64 7.39 5.52 7.99
C TRP A 64 6.37 6.61 8.32
N PHE A 65 5.53 6.36 9.32
CA PHE A 65 4.54 7.32 9.78
C PHE A 65 4.68 7.62 11.27
N THR A 66 4.26 8.81 11.67
CA THR A 66 3.96 9.11 13.07
C THR A 66 2.46 8.92 13.30
N HIS A 67 2.11 8.10 14.29
CA HIS A 67 0.73 7.88 14.70
C HIS A 67 0.65 7.66 16.21
N ASN A 68 -0.20 8.43 16.88
CA ASN A 68 -0.41 8.37 18.34
C ASN A 68 0.89 8.43 19.17
N GLY A 69 1.88 9.20 18.70
CA GLY A 69 3.18 9.34 19.37
C GLY A 69 4.16 8.19 19.14
N PHE A 70 3.86 7.24 18.24
CA PHE A 70 4.76 6.17 17.80
C PHE A 70 5.21 6.36 16.35
N HIS A 71 6.37 5.81 16.01
CA HIS A 71 6.83 5.67 14.63
C HIS A 71 6.50 4.25 14.14
N GLU A 72 5.71 4.17 13.08
CA GLU A 72 5.26 2.92 12.48
C GLU A 72 5.89 2.74 11.10
N GLU A 73 6.50 1.58 10.86
CA GLU A 73 6.96 1.17 9.54
C GLU A 73 5.91 0.28 8.88
N TRP A 74 5.38 0.74 7.76
CA TRP A 74 4.44 0.00 6.92
C TRP A 74 5.13 -0.44 5.64
N ARG A 75 5.25 -1.75 5.42
CA ARG A 75 5.94 -2.32 4.27
C ARG A 75 4.96 -2.74 3.18
N LEU A 76 5.20 -2.29 1.96
CA LEU A 76 4.47 -2.75 0.78
C LEU A 76 4.77 -4.24 0.57
N SER A 77 3.74 -5.05 0.80
CA SER A 77 3.81 -6.51 0.77
C SER A 77 3.20 -7.09 -0.50
N ALA A 78 2.30 -6.37 -1.16
CA ALA A 78 1.84 -6.72 -2.49
C ALA A 78 1.31 -5.50 -3.26
N VAL A 79 1.36 -5.58 -4.58
CA VAL A 79 0.57 -4.71 -5.47
C VAL A 79 -0.63 -5.49 -5.94
N VAL A 80 -1.82 -4.94 -5.73
CA VAL A 80 -3.09 -5.55 -6.09
C VAL A 80 -3.70 -4.76 -7.23
N VAL A 81 -3.99 -5.42 -8.35
CA VAL A 81 -4.63 -4.80 -9.50
C VAL A 81 -6.03 -5.40 -9.66
N GLU A 82 -7.03 -4.54 -9.53
CA GLU A 82 -8.44 -4.85 -9.78
C GLU A 82 -8.75 -4.51 -11.24
N ILE A 83 -9.21 -5.47 -12.03
CA ILE A 83 -9.58 -5.26 -13.44
C ILE A 83 -11.10 -5.45 -13.60
N ASN A 84 -11.74 -4.44 -14.17
CA ASN A 84 -13.14 -4.51 -14.60
C ASN A 84 -13.22 -5.19 -15.98
N PRO A 85 -13.87 -6.37 -16.10
CA PRO A 85 -13.90 -7.10 -17.37
C PRO A 85 -14.78 -6.43 -18.43
N SER A 86 -15.69 -5.52 -18.05
CA SER A 86 -16.65 -4.92 -18.97
C SER A 86 -16.05 -3.84 -19.85
N ASP A 87 -15.11 -3.05 -19.31
CA ASP A 87 -14.47 -1.92 -19.99
C ASP A 87 -12.94 -2.01 -19.98
N LEU A 88 -12.37 -3.08 -19.41
CA LEU A 88 -10.94 -3.30 -19.22
C LEU A 88 -10.23 -2.19 -18.42
N SER A 89 -11.00 -1.36 -17.70
CA SER A 89 -10.42 -0.42 -16.75
C SER A 89 -9.80 -1.17 -15.57
N PHE A 90 -8.78 -0.57 -14.96
CA PHE A 90 -8.12 -1.16 -13.81
C PHE A 90 -7.90 -0.14 -12.70
N LYS A 91 -7.78 -0.64 -11.47
CA LYS A 91 -7.39 0.13 -10.28
C LYS A 91 -6.25 -0.58 -9.59
N VAL A 92 -5.22 0.18 -9.24
CA VAL A 92 -4.06 -0.33 -8.50
C VAL A 92 -4.19 0.03 -7.02
N TYR A 93 -3.86 -0.94 -6.18
CA TYR A 93 -3.82 -0.83 -4.73
C TYR A 93 -2.47 -1.34 -4.20
N GLY A 94 -2.01 -0.76 -3.10
CA GLY A 94 -0.91 -1.30 -2.30
C GLY A 94 -1.48 -2.07 -1.11
N LEU A 95 -1.02 -3.30 -0.89
CA LEU A 95 -1.21 -4.03 0.35
C LEU A 95 -0.01 -3.76 1.27
N LEU A 96 -0.22 -3.04 2.35
CA LEU A 96 0.82 -2.71 3.32
C LEU A 96 0.62 -3.49 4.60
N ALA A 97 1.71 -4.00 5.17
CA ALA A 97 1.73 -4.64 6.47
C ALA A 97 2.50 -3.79 7.48
N LEU A 98 1.99 -3.69 8.70
CA LEU A 98 2.71 -3.06 9.81
C LEU A 98 3.88 -3.96 10.21
N ASN A 99 5.08 -3.55 9.81
CA ASN A 99 6.31 -4.32 10.00
C ASN A 99 6.94 -4.04 11.37
N HIS A 100 6.88 -2.78 11.82
CA HIS A 100 7.56 -2.35 13.04
C HIS A 100 6.87 -1.15 13.69
N VAL A 101 6.89 -1.09 15.02
CA VAL A 101 6.42 0.06 15.81
C VAL A 101 7.50 0.39 16.84
N GLN A 102 7.93 1.65 16.90
CA GLN A 102 8.89 2.12 17.89
C GLN A 102 8.46 3.44 18.53
N SER A 103 8.86 3.62 19.79
CA SER A 103 8.77 4.91 20.48
C SER A 103 9.75 5.90 19.82
N PRO A 104 9.38 7.18 19.61
CA PRO A 104 10.29 8.22 19.12
C PRO A 104 11.48 8.48 20.06
N ARG A 105 11.38 8.00 21.30
CA ARG A 105 12.41 8.07 22.33
C ARG A 105 12.64 6.66 22.85
N TYR A 106 13.67 5.99 22.36
CA TYR A 106 14.65 5.14 23.04
C TYR A 106 15.68 4.68 22.01
#